data_AF-A0A100WDV5-F1
#
_entry.id   AF-A0A100WDV5-F1
#
_cell.length_a   1.000
_cell.length_b   1.000
_cell.length_c   1.000
_cell.angle_alpha   90.00
_cell.angle_beta   90.00
_cell.angle_gamma   90.00
#
_symmetry.space_group_name_H-M   'P 1'
#
loop_
_entity.id
_entity.type
_entity.pdbx_description
1 polymer ?
#
loop_
_entity_poly.entity_id
_entity_poly.type
_entity_poly.pdbx_seq_one_letter_code
_entity_poly.pdbx_strand_id
1 'polypeptide(L)' 'MMLSLAIYTFGEFGGSSVRSRDVSAAEADAALEEATRDAERDSGRVRSAYSGDLGRGFQVGNGLDPTYKLILLSRY' A
#
# COMPACT_ATOMS: atom_id res chain seq x y z
N MET A 1 -4.30 -16.80 12.15
CA MET A 1 -4.75 -15.40 11.99
C MET A 1 -4.38 -14.97 10.59
N MET A 2 -5.37 -14.60 9.77
CA MET A 2 -5.16 -14.10 8.40
C MET A 2 -5.06 -12.57 8.44
N LEU A 3 -4.25 -12.01 7.56
CA LEU A 3 -4.09 -10.57 7.37
C LEU A 3 -4.54 -10.21 5.97
N SER A 4 -5.09 -9.02 5.78
CA SER A 4 -5.46 -8.52 4.46
C SER A 4 -4.45 -7.46 4.02
N LEU A 5 -3.76 -7.75 2.91
CA LEU A 5 -2.92 -6.76 2.23
C LEU A 5 -3.79 -5.99 1.23
N ALA A 6 -3.93 -4.68 1.43
CA ALA A 6 -4.68 -3.79 0.56
C ALA A 6 -3.75 -2.75 -0.09
N ILE A 7 -3.89 -2.58 -1.41
CA ILE A 7 -3.20 -1.57 -2.19
C ILE A 7 -4.24 -0.58 -2.70
N TYR A 8 -4.20 0.63 -2.16
CA TYR A 8 -5.00 1.77 -2.61
C TYR A 8 -4.17 2.56 -3.61
N THR A 9 -4.72 2.82 -4.78
CA THR A 9 -4.11 3.68 -5.80
C THR A 9 -4.99 4.90 -6.00
N PHE A 10 -4.40 6.08 -5.82
CA PHE A 10 -5.05 7.38 -5.99
C PHE A 10 -4.45 8.06 -7.22
N GLY A 11 -5.30 8.48 -8.16
CA GLY A 11 -4.91 9.16 -9.39
C GLY A 11 -5.33 10.63 -9.45
N GLU A 12 -4.86 11.31 -10.49
CA GLU A 12 -4.81 12.78 -10.63
C GLU A 12 -6.19 13.45 -10.66
N PHE A 13 -7.23 12.68 -10.99
CA PHE A 13 -8.61 13.17 -11.17
C PHE A 13 -9.56 12.67 -10.07
N GLY A 14 -9.05 12.36 -8.88
CA GLY A 14 -9.85 11.82 -7.77
C GLY A 14 -10.27 10.36 -7.95
N GLY A 15 -9.71 9.67 -8.96
CA GLY A 15 -9.92 8.25 -9.15
C GLY A 15 -9.18 7.45 -8.07
N SER A 16 -9.92 6.64 -7.31
CA SER A 16 -9.36 5.69 -6.35
C SER A 16 -9.71 4.27 -6.75
N SER A 17 -8.71 3.37 -6.75
CA SER A 17 -8.95 1.94 -6.87
C SER A 17 -8.29 1.20 -5.71
N VAL A 18 -8.89 0.10 -5.28
CA VAL A 18 -8.35 -0.77 -4.24
C VAL A 18 -8.22 -2.19 -4.76
N ARG A 19 -7.09 -2.83 -4.46
CA ARG A 19 -6.89 -4.26 -4.66
C ARG A 19 -6.46 -4.88 -3.35
N SER A 20 -7.17 -5.91 -2.90
CA SER A 20 -6.84 -6.64 -1.68
C SER A 20 -6.55 -8.11 -1.97
N ARG A 21 -5.67 -8.70 -1.16
CA ARG A 21 -5.45 -10.15 -1.10
C ARG A 21 -5.24 -10.58 0.35
N ASP A 22 -5.73 -11.76 0.69
CA ASP A 22 -5.44 -12.38 1.98
C ASP A 22 -4.02 -12.94 1.98
N VAL A 23 -3.30 -12.70 3.07
CA VAL A 23 -1.95 -13.20 3.29
C VAL A 23 -1.84 -13.82 4.69
N SER A 24 -1.00 -14.84 4.80
CA SER A 24 -0.71 -15.44 6.09
C SER A 24 0.11 -14.46 6.95
N ALA A 25 0.01 -14.58 8.28
CA ALA A 25 0.80 -13.73 9.18
C ALA A 25 2.32 -13.88 8.98
N ALA A 26 2.77 -15.08 8.57
CA ALA A 26 4.17 -15.35 8.29
C ALA A 26 4.68 -14.67 7.01
N GLU A 27 3.81 -14.52 6.01
CA GLU A 27 4.16 -13.93 4.71
C GLU A 27 3.82 -12.45 4.62
N ALA A 28 3.06 -11.90 5.57
CA ALA A 28 2.52 -10.56 5.49
C ALA A 28 3.60 -9.48 5.36
N ASP A 29 4.66 -9.51 6.18
CA ASP A 29 5.75 -8.53 6.10
C ASP A 29 6.50 -8.62 4.75
N ALA A 30 6.73 -9.84 4.25
CA ALA A 30 7.36 -10.05 2.94
C ALA A 30 6.46 -9.55 1.79
N ALA A 31 5.17 -9.87 1.85
CA ALA A 31 4.18 -9.44 0.87
C ALA A 31 3.97 -7.92 0.87
N LEU A 32 4.04 -7.27 2.04
CA LEU A 32 4.00 -5.82 2.18
C LEU A 32 5.22 -5.18 1.53
N GLU A 33 6.42 -5.68 1.82
CA GLU A 33 7.68 -5.18 1.25
C GLU A 33 7.73 -5.34 -0.27
N GLU A 34 7.33 -6.51 -0.78
CA GLU A 34 7.24 -6.81 -2.22
C GLU A 34 6.29 -5.82 -2.93
N ALA A 35 5.05 -5.70 -2.43
CA ALA A 35 4.07 -4.79 -3.00
C ALA A 35 4.51 -3.31 -2.95
N THR A 36 5.22 -2.93 -1.88
CA THR A 36 5.77 -1.58 -1.74
C THR A 36 6.87 -1.33 -2.76
N ARG A 37 7.82 -2.25 -2.94
CA ARG A 37 8.89 -2.13 -3.94
C ARG A 37 8.34 -2.08 -5.37
N ASP A 38 7.34 -2.89 -5.68
CA ASP A 38 6.70 -2.84 -6.98
C ASP A 38 6.00 -1.49 -7.21
N ALA A 39 5.34 -0.95 -6.18
CA ALA A 39 4.75 0.38 -6.26
C ALA A 39 5.81 1.48 -6.44
N GLU A 40 6.95 1.41 -5.75
CA GLU A 40 8.08 2.34 -5.92
C GLU A 40 8.63 2.29 -7.35
N ARG A 41 8.86 1.07 -7.87
CA ARG A 41 9.36 0.86 -9.24
C ARG A 41 8.40 1.35 -10.31
N ASP A 42 7.11 1.03 -10.18
CA ASP A 42 6.07 1.40 -11.15
C ASP A 42 5.84 2.92 -11.19
N SER A 43 5.90 3.58 -10.03
CA SER A 43 5.63 5.01 -9.93
C SER A 43 6.88 5.90 -10.06
N GLY A 44 8.08 5.33 -9.92
CA GLY A 44 9.34 6.07 -9.82
C GLY A 44 9.48 6.87 -8.53
N ARG A 45 8.66 6.57 -7.51
CA ARG A 45 8.58 7.30 -6.24
C ARG A 45 9.12 6.47 -5.09
N VAL A 46 9.41 7.15 -3.98
CA VAL A 46 9.87 6.51 -2.75
C VAL A 46 8.73 6.30 -1.77
N ARG A 47 8.86 5.27 -0.96
CA ARG A 47 7.96 5.01 0.16
C ARG A 47 8.18 5.99 1.32
N SER A 48 7.16 6.15 2.14
CA SER A 48 7.16 6.78 3.46
C SER A 48 6.32 5.91 4.39
N ALA A 49 6.65 5.89 5.68
CA ALA A 49 5.88 5.13 6.66
C ALA A 49 4.45 5.71 6.74
N TYR A 50 3.45 4.84 6.63
CA TYR A 50 2.06 5.23 6.85
C TYR A 50 1.69 5.06 8.33
N SER A 51 1.14 6.10 8.93
CA SER A 51 0.62 6.10 10.30
C SER A 51 -0.82 6.60 10.28
N GLY A 52 -1.79 5.69 10.11
CA GLY A 52 -3.21 6.02 10.14
C GLY A 52 -4.06 4.81 10.55
N ASP A 53 -5.37 5.03 10.70
CA ASP A 53 -6.28 4.07 11.34
C ASP A 53 -6.59 2.83 10.49
N LEU A 54 -6.25 2.86 9.20
CA LEU A 54 -6.56 1.79 8.25
C LEU A 54 -5.66 0.55 8.41
N GLY A 55 -4.54 0.66 9.14
CA GLY A 55 -3.58 -0.42 9.33
C GLY A 55 -2.13 0.07 9.31
N ARG A 56 -1.19 -0.87 9.26
CA ARG A 56 0.25 -0.57 9.15
C ARG A 56 0.72 -0.74 7.72
N GLY A 57 1.64 0.09 7.25
CA GLY A 57 2.18 -0.08 5.91
C GLY A 57 2.97 1.12 5.40
N PHE A 58 2.93 1.32 4.09
CA PHE A 58 3.72 2.35 3.42
C PHE A 58 2.87 3.13 2.43
N GLN A 59 3.20 4.42 2.33
CA GLN A 59 2.72 5.31 1.30
C GLN A 59 3.83 5.52 0.27
N VAL A 60 3.57 5.26 -1.01
CA VAL A 60 4.51 5.49 -2.11
C VAL A 60 4.06 6.72 -2.91
N GLY A 61 4.90 7.75 -2.92
CA GLY A 61 4.51 9.10 -3.32
C GLY A 61 3.75 9.85 -2.22
N ASN A 62 3.61 11.16 -2.34
CA ASN A 62 2.94 12.01 -1.37
C ASN A 62 1.58 12.52 -1.91
N GLY A 63 0.77 13.15 -1.07
CA GLY A 63 -0.54 13.68 -1.49
C GLY A 63 -0.48 14.86 -2.47
N LEU A 64 0.72 15.38 -2.78
CA LEU A 64 0.96 16.37 -3.82
C LEU A 64 1.27 15.71 -5.17
N ASP A 65 1.56 14.41 -5.17
CA ASP A 65 1.78 13.67 -6.39
C ASP A 65 0.46 13.46 -7.13
N PRO A 66 0.46 13.64 -8.46
CA PRO A 66 -0.70 13.33 -9.29
C PRO A 66 -1.12 11.85 -9.18
N THR A 67 -0.23 10.98 -8.70
CA THR A 67 -0.59 9.59 -8.39
C THR A 67 0.23 9.13 -7.19
N TYR A 68 -0.44 8.66 -6.15
CA TYR A 68 0.20 8.03 -4.99
C TYR A 68 -0.51 6.72 -4.63
N LYS A 69 0.22 5.83 -3.95
CA LYS A 69 -0.29 4.52 -3.53
C LYS A 69 -0.15 4.35 -2.03
N LEU A 70 -1.14 3.73 -1.38
CA LEU A 70 -1.05 3.26 0.01
C LEU A 70 -1.06 1.73 -0.01
N ILE A 71 -0.05 1.10 0.56
CA ILE A 71 0.08 -0.34 0.69
C ILE A 71 -0.04 -0.65 2.18
N LEU A 72 -1.14 -1.28 2.58
CA LEU A 72 -1.52 -1.45 3.98
C LEU A 72 -1.76 -2.92 4.31
N LEU A 73 -1.29 -3.35 5.47
CA LEU A 73 -1.71 -4.57 6.14
C LEU A 73 -2.73 -4.22 7.22
N SER A 74 -3.96 -4.68 7.01
CA SER A 74 -5.04 -4.59 7.99
C SER A 74 -5.23 -5.95 8.65
N ARG A 75 -5.39 -5.96 9.98
CA ARG A 75 -5.81 -7.16 10.71
C ARG A 75 -7.32 -7.29 10.55
N TYR A 76 -7.78 -8.47 10.14
CA TYR A 76 -9.17 -8.89 10.31
C TYR A 76 -9.39 -9.37 11.75
#